data_AF-A0A412XFJ9-F1
#
_entry.id   AF-A0A412XFJ9-F1
#
_cell.length_a   1.000
_cell.length_b   1.000
_cell.length_c   1.000
_cell.angle_alpha   90.00
_cell.angle_beta   90.00
_cell.angle_gamma   90.00
#
_symmetry.space_group_name_H-M   'P 1'
#
loop_
_entity.id
_entity.type
_entity.pdbx_description
1 polymer ?
#
loop_
_entity_poly.entity_id
_entity_poly.type
_entity_poly.pdbx_seq_one_letter_code
_entity_poly.pdbx_strand_id
1 'polypeptide(L)'
;MLFVDEIMYRHLTAADFRNIEGIKKPDGGGGQTYIDLSGIDPNEAVEFFKYCQIDEDNLKAKEIEEGTPPYRVDLIQTGGVDCEYNMQVYKRRPKNYTIRDQFNNRFPGWSVRAGFPTIVGEGKPFCAGGSYDNDETDPYVQPIIAHLTIYIVRTINRLYFADYLSDAEIPKAWPLGFGLEKLLKASENEKAAGIIKPRGLIEFVNRRESVSAK
;
A
#
# COMPACT_ATOMS: atom_id res chain seq x y z
N MET A 1 15.36 17.37 9.89
CA MET A 1 14.79 17.56 8.54
C MET A 1 14.88 16.23 7.82
N LEU A 2 13.78 15.76 7.24
CA LEU A 2 13.73 14.52 6.48
C LEU A 2 13.59 14.87 5.01
N PHE A 3 14.22 14.09 4.13
CA PHE A 3 14.05 14.22 2.69
C PHE A 3 13.59 12.90 2.11
N VAL A 4 12.73 12.96 1.10
CA VAL A 4 12.31 11.80 0.32
C VAL A 4 13.51 11.25 -0.45
N ASP A 5 13.74 9.95 -0.32
CA ASP A 5 14.69 9.20 -1.15
C ASP A 5 13.93 8.48 -2.27
N GLU A 6 12.98 7.62 -1.92
CA GLU A 6 12.15 6.89 -2.87
C GLU A 6 10.71 6.76 -2.34
N ILE A 7 9.73 6.66 -3.23
CA ILE A 7 8.33 6.41 -2.88
C ILE A 7 7.84 5.17 -3.62
N MET A 8 7.51 4.13 -2.88
CA MET A 8 6.78 2.98 -3.43
C MET A 8 5.28 3.28 -3.41
N TYR A 9 4.56 2.94 -4.47
CA TYR A 9 3.11 3.13 -4.52
C TYR A 9 2.39 1.95 -5.16
N ARG A 10 1.10 1.84 -4.83
CA ARG A 10 0.16 0.87 -5.40
C ARG A 10 -1.21 1.52 -5.53
N HIS A 11 -1.68 1.68 -6.77
CA HIS A 11 -3.10 1.91 -7.05
C HIS A 11 -3.84 0.62 -6.71
N LEU A 12 -4.74 0.64 -5.73
CA LEU A 12 -5.41 -0.58 -5.31
C LEU A 12 -6.31 -1.12 -6.42
N THR A 13 -6.17 -2.40 -6.73
CA THR A 13 -7.13 -3.07 -7.62
C THR A 13 -8.36 -3.50 -6.85
N ALA A 14 -9.42 -3.85 -7.57
CA ALA A 14 -10.60 -4.47 -6.97
C ALA A 14 -10.23 -5.75 -6.20
N ALA A 15 -9.24 -6.53 -6.67
CA ALA A 15 -8.74 -7.70 -5.96
C ALA A 15 -8.05 -7.34 -4.64
N ASP A 16 -7.15 -6.35 -4.64
CA ASP A 16 -6.49 -5.88 -3.41
C ASP A 16 -7.53 -5.37 -2.40
N PHE A 17 -8.45 -4.51 -2.85
CA PHE A 17 -9.47 -3.90 -1.98
C PHE A 17 -10.36 -4.97 -1.32
N ARG A 18 -10.83 -5.95 -2.08
CA ARG A 18 -11.66 -7.05 -1.54
C ARG A 18 -10.89 -7.95 -0.58
N ASN A 19 -9.61 -8.20 -0.86
CA ASN A 19 -8.74 -8.99 0.01
C ASN A 19 -8.56 -8.28 1.36
N ILE A 20 -8.24 -6.98 1.34
CA ILE A 20 -8.03 -6.23 2.58
C ILE A 20 -9.34 -6.01 3.35
N GLU A 21 -10.50 -5.90 2.69
CA GLU A 21 -11.82 -5.80 3.34
C GLU A 21 -12.39 -7.19 3.73
N GLY A 22 -11.70 -8.27 3.38
CA GLY A 22 -12.05 -9.65 3.75
C GLY A 22 -13.35 -10.15 3.13
N ILE A 23 -13.73 -9.60 1.97
CA ILE A 23 -15.00 -9.92 1.31
C ILE A 23 -14.89 -11.20 0.45
N LYS A 24 -13.66 -11.61 0.07
CA LYS A 24 -13.39 -12.91 -0.58
C LYS A 24 -12.74 -13.87 0.42
N LYS A 25 -13.55 -14.61 1.18
CA LYS A 25 -13.09 -15.75 1.99
C LYS A 25 -13.59 -17.06 1.36
N PRO A 26 -12.71 -17.90 0.78
CA PRO A 26 -13.12 -19.25 0.39
C PRO A 26 -13.43 -20.08 1.65
N ASP A 27 -14.51 -20.86 1.61
CA ASP A 27 -14.84 -21.81 2.67
C ASP A 27 -13.68 -22.79 2.89
N GLY A 28 -13.13 -22.83 4.10
CA GLY A 28 -12.04 -23.74 4.49
C GLY A 28 -10.61 -23.28 4.16
N GLY A 29 -10.40 -22.08 3.62
CA GLY A 29 -9.07 -21.53 3.35
C GLY A 29 -8.78 -20.26 4.15
N GLY A 30 -7.55 -20.12 4.66
CA GLY A 30 -7.07 -18.84 5.19
C GLY A 30 -7.13 -17.79 4.08
N GLY A 31 -8.09 -16.86 4.18
CA GLY A 31 -8.36 -15.85 3.16
C GLY A 31 -7.11 -15.10 2.73
N GLN A 32 -7.07 -14.66 1.47
CA GLN A 32 -5.99 -13.83 0.97
C GLN A 32 -6.14 -12.43 1.59
N THR A 33 -5.26 -12.09 2.52
CA THR A 33 -5.31 -10.82 3.26
C THR A 33 -4.15 -9.92 2.86
N TYR A 34 -3.85 -9.78 1.58
CA TYR A 34 -2.61 -9.16 1.14
C TYR A 34 -2.83 -8.12 0.03
N ILE A 35 -1.87 -7.21 -0.13
CA ILE A 35 -1.80 -6.27 -1.25
C ILE A 35 -0.67 -6.73 -2.18
N ASP A 36 -0.99 -7.03 -3.44
CA ASP A 36 -0.03 -7.50 -4.43
C ASP A 36 0.71 -6.32 -5.06
N LEU A 37 2.04 -6.37 -5.11
CA LEU A 37 2.87 -5.30 -5.69
C LEU A 37 3.17 -5.53 -7.18
N SER A 38 2.27 -6.22 -7.89
CA SER A 38 2.29 -6.39 -9.34
C SER A 38 2.58 -5.07 -10.05
N GLY A 39 3.66 -5.04 -10.82
CA GLY A 39 4.15 -3.84 -11.51
C GLY A 39 5.53 -3.40 -11.05
N ILE A 40 5.90 -3.71 -9.80
CA ILE A 40 7.25 -3.46 -9.28
C ILE A 40 8.15 -4.64 -9.62
N ASP A 41 9.32 -4.38 -10.21
CA ASP A 41 10.32 -5.43 -10.43
C ASP A 41 10.84 -5.95 -9.08
N PRO A 42 11.01 -7.28 -8.88
CA PRO A 42 11.53 -7.80 -7.62
C PRO A 42 12.85 -7.19 -7.16
N ASN A 43 13.76 -6.86 -8.08
CA ASN A 43 15.03 -6.24 -7.72
C ASN A 43 14.83 -4.78 -7.29
N GLU A 44 13.89 -4.06 -7.91
CA GLU A 44 13.51 -2.72 -7.45
C GLU A 44 12.89 -2.77 -6.04
N ALA A 45 12.06 -3.78 -5.74
CA ALA A 45 11.52 -3.98 -4.40
C ALA A 45 12.60 -4.32 -3.37
N VAL A 46 13.55 -5.21 -3.71
CA VAL A 46 14.73 -5.52 -2.88
C VAL A 46 15.54 -4.26 -2.60
N GLU A 47 15.81 -3.45 -3.62
CA GLU A 47 16.51 -2.19 -3.45
C GLU A 47 15.74 -1.19 -2.60
N PHE A 48 14.41 -1.15 -2.71
CA PHE A 48 13.56 -0.27 -1.90
C PHE A 48 13.58 -0.69 -0.41
N PHE A 49 13.54 -1.98 -0.11
CA PHE A 49 13.51 -2.51 1.26
C PHE A 49 14.87 -2.91 1.84
N LYS A 50 15.99 -2.65 1.15
CA LYS A 50 17.33 -3.10 1.58
C LYS A 50 17.81 -2.63 2.96
N TYR A 51 17.19 -1.59 3.52
CA TYR A 51 17.49 -1.09 4.86
C TYR A 51 16.56 -1.63 5.95
N CYS A 52 15.55 -2.41 5.56
CA CYS A 52 14.63 -3.08 6.48
C CYS A 52 15.28 -4.35 7.04
N GLN A 53 14.74 -4.82 8.16
CA GLN A 53 15.13 -6.10 8.73
C GLN A 53 14.67 -7.23 7.80
N ILE A 54 15.52 -8.24 7.59
CA ILE A 54 15.12 -9.49 6.93
C ILE A 54 14.23 -10.29 7.89
N ASP A 55 13.11 -10.79 7.40
CA ASP A 55 12.20 -11.64 8.17
C ASP A 55 12.74 -13.08 8.24
N GLU A 56 13.75 -13.29 9.10
CA GLU A 56 14.44 -14.57 9.28
C GLU A 56 13.46 -15.73 9.57
N ASP A 57 12.37 -15.46 10.29
CA ASP A 57 11.33 -16.45 10.61
C ASP A 57 10.61 -17.00 9.36
N ASN A 58 10.58 -16.22 8.27
CA ASN A 58 9.94 -16.58 7.01
C ASN A 58 10.95 -16.79 5.86
N LEU A 59 12.25 -16.59 6.10
CA LEU A 59 13.31 -16.72 5.10
C LEU A 59 13.54 -18.19 4.73
N LYS A 60 13.44 -18.51 3.44
CA LYS A 60 13.64 -19.86 2.89
C LYS A 60 14.89 -19.91 2.02
N ALA A 61 15.48 -21.10 1.91
CA ALA A 61 16.66 -21.36 1.08
C ALA A 61 16.51 -20.81 -0.35
N LYS A 62 15.34 -21.00 -0.96
CA LYS A 62 15.04 -20.49 -2.30
C LYS A 62 15.10 -18.95 -2.39
N GLU A 63 14.66 -18.23 -1.36
CA GLU A 63 14.67 -16.77 -1.34
C GLU A 63 16.09 -16.23 -1.19
N ILE A 64 16.95 -16.96 -0.49
CA ILE A 64 18.40 -16.69 -0.41
C ILE A 64 19.05 -16.89 -1.77
N GLU A 65 18.80 -18.03 -2.43
CA GLU A 65 19.34 -18.35 -3.77
C GLU A 65 18.91 -17.33 -4.84
N GLU A 66 17.65 -16.87 -4.78
CA GLU A 66 17.10 -15.90 -5.72
C GLU A 66 17.42 -14.44 -5.34
N GLY A 67 18.04 -14.18 -4.18
CA GLY A 67 18.30 -12.82 -3.70
C GLY A 67 17.02 -12.01 -3.43
N THR A 68 15.94 -12.67 -3.04
CA THR A 68 14.63 -12.04 -2.79
C THR A 68 14.10 -12.35 -1.40
N PRO A 69 14.78 -11.87 -0.33
CA PRO A 69 14.39 -12.16 1.04
C PRO A 69 13.05 -11.50 1.39
N PRO A 70 12.29 -12.05 2.35
CA PRO A 70 11.19 -11.36 2.99
C PRO A 70 11.72 -10.28 3.96
N TYR A 71 10.93 -9.24 4.18
CA TYR A 71 11.29 -8.09 5.00
C TYR A 71 10.26 -7.80 6.10
N ARG A 72 10.76 -7.29 7.22
CA ARG A 72 10.02 -6.59 8.27
C ARG A 72 10.28 -5.10 8.15
N VAL A 73 9.23 -4.34 7.87
CA VAL A 73 9.31 -2.90 7.60
C VAL A 73 8.64 -2.17 8.75
N ASP A 74 9.42 -1.40 9.51
CA ASP A 74 8.89 -0.52 10.54
C ASP A 74 8.31 0.73 9.88
N LEU A 75 6.98 0.77 9.77
CA LEU A 75 6.23 1.85 9.16
C LEU A 75 5.77 2.86 10.20
N ILE A 76 5.93 4.14 9.88
CA ILE A 76 5.38 5.26 10.65
C ILE A 76 4.18 5.84 9.88
N GLN A 77 3.05 6.00 10.55
CA GLN A 77 1.89 6.68 9.97
C GLN A 77 2.17 8.18 9.79
N THR A 78 1.85 8.70 8.60
CA THR A 78 1.89 10.14 8.32
C THR A 78 0.85 10.90 9.16
N GLY A 79 1.30 11.95 9.86
CA GLY A 79 0.46 12.81 10.70
C GLY A 79 -0.27 12.13 11.84
N GLY A 80 0.02 10.86 12.12
CA GLY A 80 -0.43 10.14 13.30
C GLY A 80 0.55 10.29 14.46
N VAL A 81 0.12 9.87 15.64
CA VAL A 81 1.01 9.68 16.80
C VAL A 81 1.80 8.41 16.54
N ASP A 82 3.14 8.51 16.48
CA ASP A 82 4.16 7.47 16.29
C ASP A 82 3.71 6.02 16.61
N CYS A 83 2.88 5.44 15.76
CA CYS A 83 2.52 4.04 15.81
C CYS A 83 3.43 3.32 14.83
N GLU A 84 4.59 2.91 15.33
CA GLU A 84 5.46 2.00 14.59
C GLU A 84 4.70 0.71 14.35
N TYR A 85 4.49 0.38 13.08
CA TYR A 85 3.84 -0.84 12.66
C TYR A 85 4.83 -1.70 11.88
N ASN A 86 5.09 -2.90 12.40
CA ASN A 86 6.01 -3.85 11.80
C ASN A 86 5.30 -4.65 10.69
N MET A 87 5.43 -4.17 9.45
CA MET A 87 4.79 -4.74 8.29
C MET A 87 5.62 -5.87 7.67
N GLN A 88 4.97 -6.98 7.33
CA GLN A 88 5.61 -8.06 6.59
C GLN A 88 5.46 -7.88 5.08
N VAL A 89 6.59 -7.94 4.36
CA VAL A 89 6.64 -7.93 2.90
C VAL A 89 7.39 -9.16 2.40
N TYR A 90 6.83 -9.91 1.46
CA TYR A 90 7.44 -11.16 0.97
C TYR A 90 7.08 -11.43 -0.48
N LYS A 91 7.86 -12.28 -1.16
CA LYS A 91 7.62 -12.68 -2.55
C LYS A 91 6.61 -13.84 -2.60
N ARG A 92 5.41 -13.61 -3.14
CA ARG A 92 4.35 -14.63 -3.22
C ARG A 92 4.21 -15.17 -4.64
N ARG A 93 4.77 -16.37 -4.89
CA ARG A 93 4.80 -17.03 -6.22
C ARG A 93 5.61 -16.18 -7.23
N PRO A 94 6.15 -16.73 -8.33
CA PRO A 94 7.51 -16.42 -8.77
C PRO A 94 7.82 -14.97 -9.22
N LYS A 95 6.86 -14.05 -9.23
CA LYS A 95 7.02 -12.74 -9.88
C LYS A 95 7.00 -11.52 -8.96
N ASN A 96 6.19 -11.44 -7.90
CA ASN A 96 5.96 -10.16 -7.22
C ASN A 96 6.11 -10.25 -5.70
N TYR A 97 6.55 -9.14 -5.10
CA TYR A 97 6.42 -8.90 -3.67
C TYR A 97 4.98 -8.59 -3.28
N THR A 98 4.66 -8.77 -2.01
CA THR A 98 3.32 -8.64 -1.47
C THR A 98 3.40 -8.13 -0.04
N ILE A 99 2.51 -7.21 0.33
CA ILE A 99 2.31 -6.76 1.71
C ILE A 99 1.31 -7.70 2.40
N ARG A 100 1.74 -8.39 3.45
CA ARG A 100 0.96 -9.43 4.13
C ARG A 100 -0.05 -8.87 5.14
N ASP A 101 -1.10 -9.64 5.39
CA ASP A 101 -2.04 -9.54 6.52
C ASP A 101 -2.74 -8.18 6.71
N GLN A 102 -3.17 -7.57 5.62
CA GLN A 102 -3.88 -6.31 5.57
C GLN A 102 -5.40 -6.41 5.83
N PHE A 103 -5.90 -7.56 6.30
CA PHE A 103 -7.26 -7.69 6.82
C PHE A 103 -7.27 -7.67 8.34
N ASN A 104 -6.64 -8.67 9.00
CA ASN A 104 -6.67 -8.76 10.46
C ASN A 104 -5.68 -7.80 11.11
N ASN A 105 -4.51 -7.65 10.50
CA ASN A 105 -3.43 -6.83 11.01
C ASN A 105 -3.13 -5.69 10.03
N ARG A 106 -4.15 -4.96 9.54
CA ARG A 106 -3.93 -3.88 8.58
C ARG A 106 -3.07 -2.76 9.18
N PHE A 107 -2.19 -2.18 8.37
CA PHE A 107 -1.49 -0.96 8.75
C PHE A 107 -2.48 0.10 9.26
N PRO A 108 -2.28 0.70 10.46
CA PRO A 108 -3.24 1.62 11.06
C PRO A 108 -3.60 2.83 10.17
N GLY A 109 -2.64 3.33 9.39
CA GLY A 109 -2.87 4.43 8.44
C GLY A 109 -3.79 4.07 7.28
N TRP A 110 -4.00 2.77 6.99
CA TRP A 110 -4.91 2.26 5.98
C TRP A 110 -6.24 1.74 6.59
N SER A 111 -6.57 2.18 7.80
CA SER A 111 -7.82 1.82 8.49
C SER A 111 -8.92 2.86 8.32
N VAL A 112 -10.17 2.44 8.51
CA VAL A 112 -11.35 3.33 8.51
C VAL A 112 -11.20 4.46 9.54
N ARG A 113 -10.58 4.18 10.69
CA ARG A 113 -10.30 5.19 11.73
C ARG A 113 -9.36 6.29 11.22
N ALA A 114 -8.48 5.95 10.30
CA ALA A 114 -7.59 6.89 9.62
C ALA A 114 -8.23 7.50 8.35
N GLY A 115 -9.54 7.35 8.15
CA GLY A 115 -10.29 7.85 7.00
C GLY A 115 -10.22 6.97 5.75
N PHE A 116 -9.54 5.82 5.82
CA PHE A 116 -9.37 4.95 4.66
C PHE A 116 -10.74 4.48 4.14
N PRO A 117 -11.02 4.58 2.82
CA PRO A 117 -12.32 4.21 2.27
C PRO A 117 -12.72 2.76 2.59
N THR A 118 -13.99 2.55 2.91
CA THR A 118 -14.58 1.21 3.16
C THR A 118 -16.01 1.13 2.66
N ILE A 119 -16.41 -0.08 2.29
CA ILE A 119 -17.77 -0.47 1.92
C ILE A 119 -18.38 -1.46 2.91
N VAL A 120 -17.66 -1.82 3.97
CA VAL A 120 -18.08 -2.79 4.98
C VAL A 120 -18.40 -2.09 6.29
N GLY A 121 -19.49 -2.48 6.95
CA GLY A 121 -19.86 -2.00 8.28
C GLY A 121 -21.30 -1.51 8.37
N GLU A 122 -21.64 -0.90 9.52
CA GLU A 122 -22.98 -0.39 9.78
C GLU A 122 -23.35 0.73 8.79
N GLY A 123 -24.53 0.63 8.17
CA GLY A 123 -25.01 1.60 7.18
C GLY A 123 -24.23 1.59 5.85
N LYS A 124 -23.36 0.61 5.64
CA LYS A 124 -22.61 0.41 4.39
C LYS A 124 -23.27 -0.66 3.52
N PRO A 125 -23.01 -0.67 2.20
CA PRO A 125 -23.65 -1.63 1.30
C PRO A 125 -23.29 -3.10 1.60
N PHE A 126 -22.25 -3.37 2.41
CA PHE A 126 -21.85 -4.72 2.79
C PHE A 126 -21.73 -4.90 4.30
N CYS A 127 -22.19 -6.06 4.77
CA CYS A 127 -21.92 -6.56 6.12
C CYS A 127 -20.69 -7.48 6.11
N ALA A 128 -19.94 -7.51 7.21
CA ALA A 128 -18.77 -8.38 7.34
C ALA A 128 -19.15 -9.86 7.14
N GLY A 129 -18.51 -10.55 6.19
CA GLY A 129 -18.68 -11.99 5.95
C GLY A 129 -19.72 -12.40 4.91
N GLY A 130 -20.33 -11.47 4.16
CA GLY A 130 -21.20 -11.83 3.03
C GLY A 130 -20.43 -12.35 1.82
N SER A 131 -20.95 -13.38 1.14
CA SER A 131 -20.38 -13.94 -0.10
C SER A 131 -20.82 -13.16 -1.35
N TYR A 132 -19.97 -13.13 -2.39
CA TYR A 132 -20.20 -12.45 -3.68
C TYR A 132 -20.90 -13.33 -4.72
N ASP A 133 -21.64 -12.67 -5.64
CA ASP A 133 -22.13 -13.26 -6.91
C ASP A 133 -21.40 -12.75 -8.19
N ASN A 134 -20.57 -11.68 -8.15
CA ASN A 134 -19.81 -11.24 -9.35
C ASN A 134 -18.51 -10.46 -9.05
N ASP A 135 -17.38 -10.90 -9.64
CA ASP A 135 -16.01 -10.57 -9.26
C ASP A 135 -15.42 -9.30 -9.94
N GLU A 136 -16.02 -8.74 -11.00
CA GLU A 136 -15.33 -7.71 -11.82
C GLU A 136 -16.01 -6.33 -11.89
N THR A 137 -17.33 -6.24 -11.65
CA THR A 137 -18.12 -5.02 -11.90
C THR A 137 -19.02 -4.61 -10.72
N ASP A 138 -18.46 -4.58 -9.51
CA ASP A 138 -19.21 -4.15 -8.33
C ASP A 138 -19.37 -2.60 -8.34
N PRO A 139 -20.61 -2.07 -8.38
CA PRO A 139 -20.86 -0.63 -8.45
C PRO A 139 -20.35 0.16 -7.22
N TYR A 140 -20.02 -0.50 -6.11
CA TYR A 140 -19.51 0.14 -4.90
C TYR A 140 -17.98 0.14 -4.83
N VAL A 141 -17.31 -0.88 -5.40
CA VAL A 141 -15.84 -1.00 -5.35
C VAL A 141 -15.18 -0.05 -6.35
N GLN A 142 -15.67 -0.04 -7.60
CA GLN A 142 -15.04 0.72 -8.69
C GLN A 142 -14.89 2.22 -8.39
N PRO A 143 -15.92 2.92 -7.87
CA PRO A 143 -15.78 4.35 -7.54
C PRO A 143 -14.74 4.64 -6.46
N ILE A 144 -14.53 3.71 -5.52
CA ILE A 144 -13.54 3.87 -4.45
C ILE A 144 -12.13 3.66 -4.98
N ILE A 145 -11.91 2.58 -5.73
CA ILE A 145 -10.56 2.23 -6.18
C ILE A 145 -10.03 3.14 -7.30
N ALA A 146 -10.92 3.86 -8.01
CA ALA A 146 -10.55 4.75 -9.12
C ALA A 146 -9.45 5.77 -8.75
N HIS A 147 -9.39 6.19 -7.49
CA HIS A 147 -8.41 7.16 -6.99
C HIS A 147 -7.65 6.66 -5.75
N LEU A 148 -7.86 5.42 -5.33
CA LEU A 148 -7.27 4.89 -4.10
C LEU A 148 -5.86 4.34 -4.35
N THR A 149 -4.88 5.05 -3.82
CA THR A 149 -3.46 4.71 -3.95
C THR A 149 -2.84 4.66 -2.57
N ILE A 150 -2.26 3.53 -2.18
CA ILE A 150 -1.39 3.48 -1.01
C ILE A 150 0.03 3.84 -1.42
N TYR A 151 0.79 4.42 -0.51
CA TYR A 151 2.20 4.71 -0.74
C TYR A 151 3.04 4.54 0.53
N ILE A 152 4.32 4.23 0.32
CA ILE A 152 5.36 4.14 1.34
C ILE A 152 6.50 5.05 0.91
N VAL A 153 6.84 6.03 1.73
CA VAL A 153 7.98 6.94 1.55
C VAL A 153 9.17 6.39 2.31
N ARG A 154 10.26 6.09 1.60
CA ARG A 154 11.57 5.94 2.22
C ARG A 154 12.27 7.29 2.24
N THR A 155 12.77 7.68 3.40
CA THR A 155 13.58 8.91 3.54
C THR A 155 15.07 8.61 3.39
N ILE A 156 15.88 9.65 3.13
CA ILE A 156 17.35 9.53 3.09
C ILE A 156 17.95 9.01 4.41
N ASN A 157 17.21 9.16 5.52
CA ASN A 157 17.56 8.64 6.85
C ASN A 157 17.08 7.20 7.07
N ARG A 158 16.59 6.53 6.01
CA ARG A 158 16.15 5.12 6.01
C ARG A 158 14.91 4.85 6.88
N LEU A 159 14.17 5.91 7.23
CA LEU A 159 12.85 5.78 7.86
C LEU A 159 11.79 5.56 6.78
N TYR A 160 10.80 4.74 7.09
CA TYR A 160 9.67 4.43 6.21
C TYR A 160 8.38 5.01 6.78
N PHE A 161 7.68 5.79 5.96
CA PHE A 161 6.38 6.37 6.30
C PHE A 161 5.34 5.87 5.33
N ALA A 162 4.09 5.69 5.76
CA ALA A 162 3.03 5.22 4.89
C ALA A 162 1.73 6.00 5.07
N ASP A 163 1.00 6.18 3.97
CA ASP A 163 -0.35 6.74 3.92
C ASP A 163 -1.07 6.26 2.64
N TYR A 164 -2.20 6.87 2.34
CA TYR A 164 -2.92 6.73 1.09
C TYR A 164 -3.38 8.08 0.53
N LEU A 165 -3.65 8.10 -0.77
CA LEU A 165 -4.41 9.12 -1.48
C LEU A 165 -5.74 8.50 -1.94
N SER A 166 -6.81 9.28 -1.88
CA SER A 166 -8.15 8.88 -2.37
C SER A 166 -8.76 9.90 -3.33
N ASP A 167 -8.01 10.95 -3.68
CA ASP A 167 -8.45 12.03 -4.55
C ASP A 167 -7.76 11.96 -5.92
N ALA A 168 -8.43 12.50 -6.93
CA ALA A 168 -7.91 12.56 -8.31
C ALA A 168 -6.83 13.63 -8.51
N GLU A 169 -6.59 14.49 -7.52
CA GLU A 169 -5.70 15.64 -7.59
C GLU A 169 -4.58 15.54 -6.55
N ILE A 170 -3.38 16.01 -6.91
CA ILE A 170 -2.26 16.12 -5.97
C ILE A 170 -2.62 17.22 -4.97
N PRO A 171 -2.38 17.03 -3.67
CA PRO A 171 -2.54 18.10 -2.69
C PRO A 171 -1.77 19.35 -3.12
N LYS A 172 -2.42 20.52 -3.07
CA LYS A 172 -1.83 21.79 -3.57
C LYS A 172 -0.52 22.15 -2.89
N ALA A 173 -0.28 21.65 -1.68
CA ALA A 173 0.94 21.86 -0.93
C ALA A 173 2.12 21.01 -1.41
N TRP A 174 1.89 19.98 -2.23
CA TRP A 174 2.95 19.09 -2.69
C TRP A 174 3.67 19.66 -3.92
N PRO A 175 4.98 19.40 -4.05
CA PRO A 175 5.75 19.92 -5.18
C PRO A 175 5.39 19.22 -6.48
N LEU A 176 5.22 19.99 -7.55
CA LEU A 176 4.97 19.50 -8.91
C LEU A 176 6.28 19.32 -9.68
N GLY A 177 6.28 18.43 -10.68
CA GLY A 177 7.39 18.18 -11.59
C GLY A 177 8.44 17.19 -11.06
N PHE A 178 8.23 16.64 -9.86
CA PHE A 178 9.15 15.68 -9.22
C PHE A 178 8.78 14.21 -9.48
N GLY A 179 7.71 13.94 -10.22
CA GLY A 179 7.23 12.59 -10.51
C GLY A 179 6.17 12.08 -9.54
N LEU A 180 5.75 12.89 -8.57
CA LEU A 180 4.65 12.58 -7.65
C LEU A 180 3.31 12.42 -8.39
N GLU A 181 3.19 12.95 -9.60
CA GLU A 181 2.03 12.82 -10.47
C GLU A 181 1.69 11.37 -10.79
N LYS A 182 2.67 10.47 -10.70
CA LYS A 182 2.49 9.02 -10.85
C LYS A 182 1.62 8.41 -9.74
N LEU A 183 1.49 9.08 -8.58
CA LEU A 183 0.63 8.62 -7.49
C LEU A 183 -0.87 8.80 -7.78
N LEU A 184 -1.23 9.64 -8.75
CA LEU A 184 -2.63 9.89 -9.12
C LEU A 184 -3.07 9.13 -10.38
N LYS A 185 -2.12 8.80 -11.25
CA LYS A 185 -2.40 8.28 -12.58
C LYS A 185 -2.37 6.75 -12.58
N ALA A 186 -3.50 6.15 -12.27
CA ALA A 186 -3.81 4.82 -12.77
C ALA A 186 -4.24 4.96 -14.24
N SER A 187 -3.31 5.21 -15.17
CA SER A 187 -3.67 5.14 -16.59
C SER A 187 -3.73 3.67 -17.04
N GLU A 188 -4.58 3.35 -18.03
CA GLU A 188 -4.77 1.98 -18.56
C GLU A 188 -3.45 1.30 -19.00
N ASN A 189 -2.39 2.07 -19.23
CA ASN A 189 -1.06 1.62 -19.66
C ASN A 189 0.04 1.79 -18.60
N GLU A 190 -0.21 2.45 -17.46
CA GLU A 190 0.77 2.57 -16.37
C GLU A 190 0.63 1.40 -15.41
N LYS A 191 1.78 0.89 -14.96
CA LYS A 191 1.85 -0.17 -13.97
C LYS A 191 1.05 0.28 -12.74
N ALA A 192 0.14 -0.58 -12.29
CA ALA A 192 -0.72 -0.27 -11.16
C ALA A 192 0.04 -0.20 -9.81
N ALA A 193 1.37 -0.39 -9.83
CA ALA A 193 2.33 -0.16 -8.75
C ALA A 193 3.66 0.34 -9.33
N GLY A 194 4.46 1.04 -8.52
CA GLY A 194 5.78 1.51 -8.96
C GLY A 194 6.64 2.07 -7.83
N ILE A 195 7.88 2.43 -8.16
CA ILE A 195 8.78 3.20 -7.30
C ILE A 195 9.15 4.51 -7.99
N ILE A 196 8.94 5.61 -7.29
CA ILE A 196 9.29 6.97 -7.71
C ILE A 196 10.62 7.32 -7.07
N LYS A 197 11.60 7.69 -7.90
CA LYS A 197 12.82 8.38 -7.47
C LYS A 197 12.66 9.86 -7.83
N PRO A 198 12.42 10.75 -6.86
CA PRO A 198 12.19 12.15 -7.16
C PRO A 198 13.35 12.77 -7.95
N ARG A 199 13.03 13.69 -8.88
CA ARG A 199 14.04 14.38 -9.71
C ARG A 199 14.87 15.44 -8.96
N GLY A 200 14.82 15.46 -7.62
CA GLY A 200 15.51 16.41 -6.76
C GLY A 200 15.16 16.19 -5.29
N LEU A 201 15.69 17.04 -4.41
CA LEU A 201 15.41 16.98 -2.97
C LEU A 201 13.99 17.49 -2.68
N ILE A 202 13.16 16.61 -2.13
CA ILE A 202 11.85 16.96 -1.58
C ILE A 202 11.95 16.86 -0.07
N GLU A 203 11.68 17.96 0.64
CA GLU A 203 11.52 17.91 2.10
C GLU A 203 10.31 17.05 2.44
N PHE A 204 10.52 16.05 3.29
CA PHE A 204 9.45 15.24 3.84
C PHE A 204 8.99 15.84 5.17
N VAL A 205 7.74 16.28 5.19
CA VAL A 205 7.09 16.77 6.40
C VAL A 205 6.10 15.71 6.87
N ASN A 206 6.34 15.12 8.05
CA ASN A 206 5.41 14.18 8.66
C ASN A 206 4.18 14.91 9.23
N ARG A 207 3.30 15.38 8.35
CA ARG A 207 2.01 15.97 8.71
C ARG A 207 0.96 15.47 7.73
N ARG A 208 -0.18 15.07 8.27
CA ARG A 208 -1.36 14.80 7.48
C ARG A 208 -2.12 16.11 7.32
N GLU A 209 -2.36 16.56 6.10
CA GLU A 209 -3.30 17.66 5.90
C GLU A 209 -4.68 17.19 6.36
N SER A 210 -5.29 17.94 7.26
CA SER A 210 -6.69 17.73 7.63
C SER A 210 -7.53 18.00 6.39
N VAL A 211 -8.05 16.94 5.76
CA VAL A 211 -9.10 17.08 4.75
C VAL A 211 -10.31 17.61 5.52
N SER A 212 -10.55 18.91 5.45
CA SER A 212 -11.82 19.46 5.90
C SER A 212 -12.89 18.84 5.02
N ALA A 213 -13.71 17.96 5.60
CA ALA A 213 -14.91 17.48 4.94
C ALA A 213 -15.70 18.71 4.45
N LYS A 214 -15.84 18.84 3.13
CA LYS A 214 -16.85 19.72 2.56
C LYS A 214 -18.16 18.96 2.49
#